data_AF-A0A0J6WS53-F1
#
_entry.id   AF-A0A0J6WS53-F1
#
_cell.length_a   1.000
_cell.length_b   1.000
_cell.length_c   1.000
_cell.angle_alpha   90.00
_cell.angle_beta   90.00
_cell.angle_gamma   90.00
#
_symmetry.space_group_name_H-M   'P 1'
#
loop_
_entity.id
_entity.type
_entity.pdbx_description
1 polymer ?
#
loop_
_entity_poly.entity_id
_entity_poly.type
_entity_poly.pdbx_seq_one_letter_code
_entity_poly.pdbx_strand_id
1 'polypeptide(L)' 'KKGSFSSEESVFKVLYLRVKELYAKWEGHHIQNWAMVRNQLAMDDKLQARILKYEKF' A
#
# COMPACT_ATOMS: atom_id res chain seq x y z
N LYS A 1 26.84 -1.41 -17.75
CA LYS A 1 25.36 -1.56 -17.71
C LYS A 1 24.85 -1.07 -16.35
N LYS A 2 24.41 0.19 -16.25
CA LYS A 2 23.67 0.67 -15.06
C LYS A 2 22.19 0.32 -15.29
N GLY A 3 21.55 -0.32 -14.31
CA GLY A 3 20.12 -0.67 -14.37
C GLY A 3 19.80 -2.15 -14.61
N SER A 4 20.79 -3.05 -14.68
CA SER A 4 20.55 -4.50 -14.73
C SER A 4 21.07 -5.17 -13.46
N PHE A 5 20.22 -5.98 -12.82
CA PHE A 5 20.64 -6.86 -11.73
C PHE A 5 21.55 -7.97 -12.25
N SER A 6 22.50 -8.41 -11.42
CA SER A 6 23.49 -9.45 -11.76
C SER A 6 22.90 -10.87 -11.78
N SER A 7 21.80 -11.09 -11.07
CA SER A 7 21.10 -12.37 -10.99
C SER A 7 19.64 -12.16 -10.58
N GLU A 8 18.80 -13.16 -10.83
CA GLU A 8 17.41 -13.19 -10.37
C GLU A 8 17.30 -13.09 -8.84
N GLU A 9 18.19 -13.75 -8.12
CA GLU A 9 18.28 -13.65 -6.65
C GLU A 9 18.52 -12.21 -6.17
N SER A 10 19.30 -11.44 -6.93
CA SER A 10 19.57 -10.03 -6.61
C SER A 10 18.30 -9.17 -6.76
N VAL A 11 17.43 -9.51 -7.72
CA VAL A 11 16.11 -8.88 -7.90
C VAL A 11 15.23 -9.19 -6.70
N PHE A 12 15.13 -10.47 -6.32
CA PHE A 12 14.28 -10.88 -5.19
C PHE A 12 14.72 -10.25 -3.86
N LYS A 13 16.03 -10.18 -3.59
CA LYS A 13 16.55 -9.53 -2.38
C LYS A 13 16.18 -8.06 -2.32
N VAL A 14 16.33 -7.32 -3.42
CA VAL A 14 15.98 -5.90 -3.47
C VAL A 14 14.47 -5.70 -3.34
N LEU A 15 13.66 -6.52 -4.01
CA LEU A 15 12.20 -6.47 -3.86
C LEU A 15 11.78 -6.72 -2.41
N TYR A 16 12.33 -7.75 -1.76
CA TYR A 16 12.05 -8.07 -0.36
C TYR A 16 12.41 -6.90 0.58
N LEU A 17 13.62 -6.35 0.44
CA LEU A 17 14.05 -5.19 1.23
C LEU A 17 13.11 -4.00 1.01
N ARG A 18 12.72 -3.74 -0.25
CA ARG A 18 11.83 -2.63 -0.56
C ARG A 18 10.44 -2.80 0.05
N VAL A 19 9.90 -4.01 0.03
CA VAL A 19 8.62 -4.32 0.68
C VAL A 19 8.73 -4.09 2.20
N LYS A 20 9.81 -4.54 2.85
CA LYS A 20 10.03 -4.29 4.28
C LYS A 20 10.12 -2.82 4.64
N GLU A 21 10.86 -2.03 3.85
CA GLU A 21 10.94 -0.58 4.04
C GLU A 21 9.57 0.09 3.94
N LEU A 22 8.73 -0.34 2.98
CA LEU A 22 7.38 0.19 2.82
C LEU A 22 6.50 -0.15 4.02
N TYR A 23 6.53 -1.40 4.50
CA TYR A 23 5.79 -1.78 5.70
C TYR A 23 6.24 -0.99 6.93
N ALA A 24 7.54 -0.83 7.15
CA ALA A 24 8.05 -0.01 8.26
C ALA A 24 7.64 1.47 8.14
N LYS A 25 7.52 2.00 6.92
CA LYS A 25 7.01 3.36 6.67
C LYS A 25 5.50 3.49 6.81
N TRP A 26 4.75 2.43 6.63
CA TRP A 26 3.29 2.42 6.79
C TRP A 26 2.88 2.10 8.22
N GLU A 27 3.72 1.40 8.98
CA GLU A 27 3.51 1.11 10.39
C GLU A 27 3.52 2.40 11.22
N GLY A 28 2.45 2.63 11.99
CA GLY A 28 2.31 3.81 12.86
C GLY A 28 2.02 5.15 12.16
N HIS A 29 2.16 5.22 10.83
CA HIS A 29 1.86 6.41 10.06
C HIS A 29 0.38 6.43 9.65
N HIS A 30 -0.41 7.27 10.34
CA HIS A 30 -1.79 7.53 9.94
C HIS A 30 -1.82 8.48 8.73
N ILE A 31 -2.68 8.19 7.74
CA ILE A 31 -2.97 9.15 6.69
C ILE A 31 -3.77 10.30 7.31
N GLN A 32 -3.26 11.52 7.22
CA GLN A 32 -3.95 12.70 7.76
C GLN A 32 -5.33 12.85 7.13
N ASN A 33 -6.33 13.17 7.96
CA ASN A 33 -7.73 13.37 7.55
C ASN A 33 -8.36 12.16 6.81
N TRP A 34 -7.85 10.95 7.03
CA TRP A 34 -8.35 9.76 6.35
C TRP A 34 -9.85 9.54 6.56
N ALA A 35 -10.38 9.79 7.75
CA ALA A 35 -11.81 9.68 8.03
C ALA A 35 -12.65 10.58 7.11
N MET A 36 -12.21 11.82 6.85
CA MET A 36 -12.91 12.75 5.97
C MET A 36 -12.90 12.26 4.52
N VAL A 37 -11.73 11.87 4.01
CA VAL A 37 -11.58 11.34 2.65
C VAL A 37 -12.40 10.06 2.47
N ARG A 38 -12.34 9.14 3.44
CA ARG A 38 -13.13 7.91 3.45
C ARG A 38 -14.63 8.21 3.39
N ASN A 39 -15.11 9.17 4.17
CA ASN A 39 -16.52 9.56 4.17
C ASN A 39 -16.94 10.13 2.82
N GLN A 40 -16.09 10.93 2.17
CA GLN A 40 -16.35 11.44 0.81
C GLN A 40 -16.43 10.30 -0.22
N LEU A 41 -15.51 9.34 -0.15
CA LEU A 41 -15.51 8.18 -1.06
C LEU A 41 -16.72 7.27 -0.83
N ALA A 42 -17.19 7.16 0.40
CA ALA A 42 -18.36 6.36 0.75
C ALA A 42 -19.70 6.95 0.25
N MET A 43 -19.70 8.19 -0.27
CA MET A 43 -20.88 8.78 -0.92
C MET A 43 -21.15 8.18 -2.31
N ASP A 44 -20.15 7.53 -2.93
CA ASP A 44 -20.34 6.78 -4.18
C ASP A 44 -20.69 5.33 -3.85
N ASP A 45 -21.88 4.87 -4.26
CA ASP A 45 -22.40 3.54 -3.92
C ASP A 45 -21.48 2.38 -4.39
N LYS A 46 -20.79 2.54 -5.53
CA LYS A 46 -19.89 1.51 -6.07
C LYS A 46 -18.62 1.41 -5.22
N LEU A 47 -18.11 2.54 -4.75
CA LEU A 47 -16.96 2.60 -3.86
C LEU A 47 -17.33 2.17 -2.44
N GLN A 48 -18.50 2.57 -1.95
CA GLN A 48 -19.00 2.20 -0.63
C GLN A 48 -19.06 0.68 -0.45
N ALA A 49 -19.64 -0.04 -1.43
CA ALA A 49 -19.70 -1.50 -1.40
C ALA A 49 -18.30 -2.16 -1.32
N ARG A 50 -17.30 -1.56 -1.99
CA ARG A 50 -15.91 -2.03 -1.93
C ARG A 50 -15.25 -1.73 -0.60
N ILE A 51 -15.43 -0.52 -0.06
CA ILE A 51 -14.91 -0.13 1.26
C ILE A 51 -15.46 -1.09 2.32
N LEU A 52 -16.77 -1.33 2.34
CA LEU A 52 -17.40 -2.25 3.29
C LEU A 52 -16.91 -3.71 3.14
N LYS A 53 -16.60 -4.15 1.92
CA LYS A 53 -16.05 -5.49 1.68
C LYS A 53 -14.66 -5.67 2.32
N TYR A 54 -13.83 -4.63 2.32
CA TYR A 54 -12.43 -4.71 2.75
C TYR A 54 -12.17 -4.10 4.13
N GLU A 55 -13.12 -3.44 4.76
CA GLU A 55 -12.96 -2.81 6.08
C GLU A 55 -12.70 -3.79 7.23
N LYS A 56 -13.01 -5.08 7.05
CA LYS A 56 -12.84 -6.13 8.06
C LYS A 56 -11.52 -6.91 7.93
N PHE A 57 -10.68 -6.56 6.95
CA PHE A 57 -9.40 -7.22 6.66
C PHE A 57 -8.26 -6.21 6.79
#